data_AF-A0A820LA66-F1
#
_entry.id   AF-A0A820LA66-F1
#
_cell.length_a   1.000
_cell.length_b   1.000
_cell.length_c   1.000
_cell.angle_alpha   90.00
_cell.angle_beta   90.00
_cell.angle_gamma   90.00
#
_symmetry.space_group_name_H-M   'P 1'
#
loop_
_entity.id
_entity.type
_entity.pdbx_description
1 polymer ?
#
loop_
_entity_poly.entity_id
_entity_poly.type
_entity_poly.pdbx_seq_one_letter_code
_entity_poly.pdbx_strand_id
1 'polypeptide(L)'
;MRKSYRQFTNETIERSTIEKLLKNCDNSNNNEKISLSHLDSDILSQLLAVLTPISISDQPLPKYRYASIDDLYPVQVYVELPTSLDNISPGIYYHNPDEHTLELISTHIKNEMINIRLHLVGRSSAIAPLYGKRLGSQFCMLETGYIMGLLEQEG
;
A
#
# COMPACT_ATOMS: atom_id res chain seq x y z
N MET A 1 -26.82 -14.97 -4.35
CA MET A 1 -26.87 -15.13 -2.88
C MET A 1 -25.70 -14.35 -2.29
N ARG A 2 -25.94 -13.23 -1.60
CA ARG A 2 -24.88 -12.36 -1.06
C ARG A 2 -24.44 -12.93 0.30
N LYS A 3 -23.31 -13.66 0.34
CA LYS A 3 -22.75 -14.13 1.62
C LYS A 3 -22.08 -12.96 2.32
N SER A 4 -22.83 -12.28 3.18
CA SER A 4 -22.22 -11.40 4.18
C SER A 4 -21.58 -12.30 5.23
N TYR A 5 -20.25 -12.26 5.35
CA TYR A 5 -19.52 -12.91 6.46
C TYR A 5 -19.70 -12.18 7.80
N ARG A 6 -20.40 -11.04 7.83
CA ARG A 6 -20.66 -10.30 9.06
C ARG A 6 -21.55 -11.12 9.98
N GLN A 7 -21.02 -11.46 11.15
CA GLN A 7 -21.80 -11.95 12.28
C GLN A 7 -22.17 -10.74 13.15
N PHE A 8 -23.46 -10.52 13.32
CA PHE A 8 -23.95 -9.50 14.25
C PHE A 8 -24.09 -10.17 15.62
N THR A 9 -23.40 -9.63 16.63
CA THR A 9 -23.56 -10.06 18.02
C THR A 9 -24.74 -9.32 18.66
N ASN A 10 -25.39 -9.94 19.65
CA ASN A 10 -26.40 -9.27 20.48
C ASN A 10 -25.77 -8.48 21.64
N GLU A 11 -24.47 -8.16 21.54
CA GLU A 11 -23.76 -7.45 22.60
C GLU A 11 -24.18 -5.98 22.62
N THR A 12 -24.51 -5.48 23.82
CA THR A 12 -24.78 -4.07 24.02
C THR A 12 -23.47 -3.30 24.00
N ILE A 13 -23.27 -2.45 22.99
CA ILE A 13 -22.09 -1.58 22.93
C ILE A 13 -22.33 -0.36 23.83
N GLU A 14 -21.57 -0.26 24.92
CA GLU A 14 -21.66 0.89 25.82
C GLU A 14 -21.03 2.15 25.20
N ARG A 15 -21.57 3.31 25.57
CA ARG A 15 -21.04 4.62 25.15
C ARG A 15 -19.56 4.80 25.51
N SER A 16 -19.16 4.32 26.68
CA SER A 16 -17.79 4.32 27.18
C SER A 16 -16.81 3.62 26.23
N THR A 17 -17.24 2.50 25.63
CA THR A 17 -16.47 1.74 24.64
C THR A 17 -16.25 2.55 23.37
N ILE A 18 -17.30 3.22 22.86
CA ILE A 18 -17.19 4.09 21.68
C ILE A 18 -16.26 5.28 21.96
N GLU A 19 -16.42 5.93 23.11
CA GLU A 19 -15.57 7.07 23.50
C GLU A 19 -14.09 6.69 23.62
N LYS A 20 -13.79 5.47 24.10
CA LYS A 20 -12.42 4.95 24.15
C LYS A 20 -11.86 4.69 22.75
N LEU A 21 -12.65 4.11 21.84
CA LEU A 21 -12.21 3.85 20.47
C LEU A 21 -11.92 5.13 19.71
N LEU A 22 -12.77 6.15 19.84
CA LEU A 22 -12.58 7.44 19.18
C LEU A 22 -11.31 8.17 19.66
N LYS A 23 -11.01 8.12 20.96
CA LYS A 23 -9.78 8.71 21.52
C LYS A 23 -8.50 8.07 20.96
N ASN A 24 -8.54 6.79 20.58
CA ASN A 24 -7.39 6.12 19.98
C ASN A 24 -7.13 6.57 18.54
N CYS A 25 -8.16 7.04 17.82
CA CYS A 25 -7.99 7.60 16.48
C CYS A 25 -7.22 8.93 16.49
N ASP A 26 -7.41 9.76 17.52
CA ASP A 26 -6.78 11.08 17.60
C ASP A 26 -5.26 11.02 17.88
N ASN A 27 -4.79 9.94 18.51
CA ASN A 27 -3.38 9.77 18.90
C ASN A 27 -2.45 9.32 17.75
N SER A 28 -2.99 8.95 16.59
CA SER A 28 -2.21 8.48 15.43
C SER A 28 -1.50 9.60 14.65
N ASN A 29 -1.72 10.86 15.01
CA ASN A 29 -1.18 12.03 14.30
C ASN A 29 0.24 12.46 14.76
N ASN A 30 0.89 11.68 15.62
CA ASN A 30 2.22 12.00 16.16
C ASN A 30 3.35 11.29 15.39
N ASN A 31 3.24 11.16 14.07
CA ASN A 31 4.34 10.64 13.27
C ASN A 31 5.41 11.73 13.14
N GLU A 32 6.54 11.52 13.83
CA GLU A 32 7.75 12.27 13.57
C GLU A 32 8.08 12.15 12.08
N LYS A 33 8.05 13.26 11.34
CA LYS A 33 8.50 13.28 9.96
C LYS A 33 9.94 12.81 9.93
N ILE A 34 10.18 11.62 9.39
CA ILE A 34 11.53 11.13 9.14
C ILE A 34 12.23 12.16 8.25
N SER A 35 13.29 12.77 8.79
CA SER A 35 14.13 13.66 8.01
C SER A 35 14.75 12.85 6.88
N LEU A 36 14.59 13.31 5.64
CA LEU A 36 15.16 12.68 4.43
C LEU A 36 16.69 12.48 4.51
N SER A 37 17.37 13.11 5.46
CA SER A 37 18.81 12.94 5.74
C SER A 37 19.20 11.57 6.29
N HIS A 38 18.25 10.70 6.64
CA HIS A 38 18.50 9.37 7.22
C HIS A 38 17.90 8.22 6.42
N LEU A 39 17.40 8.47 5.21
CA LEU A 39 16.80 7.42 4.39
C LEU A 39 17.89 6.52 3.80
N ASP A 40 17.90 5.25 4.18
CA ASP A 40 18.75 4.19 3.65
C ASP A 40 17.91 3.08 2.99
N SER A 41 18.58 2.08 2.42
CA SER A 41 17.92 0.95 1.76
C SER A 41 17.12 0.08 2.73
N ASP A 42 17.50 0.00 4.00
CA ASP A 42 16.80 -0.77 5.02
C ASP A 42 15.44 -0.14 5.37
N ILE A 43 15.39 1.20 5.52
CA ILE A 43 14.14 1.93 5.74
C ILE A 43 13.22 1.79 4.52
N LEU A 44 13.75 1.93 3.31
CA LEU A 44 12.95 1.72 2.09
C LEU A 44 12.41 0.29 2.02
N SER A 45 13.22 -0.70 2.37
CA SER A 45 12.81 -2.11 2.43
C SER A 45 11.68 -2.32 3.44
N GLN A 46 11.79 -1.76 4.63
CA GLN A 46 10.75 -1.85 5.67
C GLN A 46 9.44 -1.18 5.23
N LEU A 47 9.53 0.01 4.62
CA LEU A 47 8.38 0.72 4.07
C LEU A 47 7.66 -0.10 2.99
N LEU A 48 8.40 -0.75 2.09
CA LEU A 48 7.81 -1.57 1.03
C LEU A 48 7.30 -2.92 1.55
N ALA A 49 7.88 -3.44 2.64
CA ALA A 49 7.51 -4.73 3.22
C ALA A 49 6.04 -4.74 3.69
N VAL A 50 5.48 -3.60 4.11
CA VAL A 50 4.05 -3.50 4.49
C VAL A 50 3.12 -3.76 3.30
N LEU A 51 3.62 -3.62 2.07
CA LEU A 51 2.87 -3.87 0.85
C LEU A 51 3.01 -5.30 0.32
N THR A 52 3.72 -6.18 1.03
CA THR A 52 3.88 -7.58 0.67
C THR A 52 2.68 -8.42 1.17
N PRO A 53 2.37 -9.55 0.53
CA PRO A 53 1.29 -10.42 0.96
C PRO A 53 1.58 -11.09 2.31
N ILE A 54 0.53 -11.22 3.12
CA ILE A 54 0.51 -12.02 4.34
C ILE A 54 0.10 -13.44 3.99
N SER A 55 0.92 -14.40 4.44
CA SER A 55 0.57 -15.81 4.43
C SER A 55 -0.30 -16.14 5.65
N ILE A 56 -1.51 -16.61 5.41
CA ILE A 56 -2.42 -17.09 6.47
C ILE A 56 -2.51 -18.60 6.34
N SER A 57 -2.21 -19.33 7.43
CA SER A 57 -2.40 -20.78 7.48
C SER A 57 -3.82 -21.13 7.02
N ASP A 58 -3.93 -22.16 6.18
CA ASP A 58 -5.20 -22.70 5.71
C ASP A 58 -6.01 -21.82 4.73
N GLN A 59 -5.40 -20.78 4.13
CA GLN A 59 -5.98 -20.07 2.99
C GLN A 59 -5.19 -20.30 1.69
N PRO A 60 -5.88 -20.59 0.56
CA PRO A 60 -5.21 -20.92 -0.70
C PRO A 60 -4.66 -19.70 -1.44
N LEU A 61 -5.08 -18.49 -1.09
CA LEU A 61 -4.66 -17.24 -1.72
C LEU A 61 -4.04 -16.30 -0.68
N PRO A 62 -2.93 -15.64 -1.01
CA PRO A 62 -2.32 -14.66 -0.13
C PRO A 62 -3.26 -13.46 0.08
N LYS A 63 -3.17 -12.83 1.25
CA LYS A 63 -3.96 -11.64 1.60
C LYS A 63 -3.05 -10.47 1.89
N TYR A 64 -3.37 -9.31 1.35
CA TYR A 64 -2.62 -8.08 1.63
C TYR A 64 -3.21 -7.33 2.82
N ARG A 65 -2.40 -6.45 3.42
CA ARG A 65 -2.79 -5.56 4.54
C ARG A 65 -3.76 -4.45 4.14
N TYR A 66 -3.86 -4.18 2.85
CA TYR A 66 -4.78 -3.20 2.28
C TYR A 66 -5.88 -3.89 1.48
N ALA A 67 -7.05 -3.25 1.46
CA ALA A 67 -8.19 -3.78 0.73
C ALA A 67 -8.05 -3.53 -0.78
N SER A 68 -8.39 -4.55 -1.56
CA SER A 68 -8.57 -4.46 -3.02
C SER A 68 -9.89 -5.11 -3.40
N ILE A 69 -10.44 -4.69 -4.54
CA ILE A 69 -11.68 -5.28 -5.05
C ILE A 69 -11.40 -6.71 -5.54
N ASP A 70 -12.20 -7.66 -5.04
CA ASP A 70 -12.22 -9.06 -5.50
C ASP A 70 -10.83 -9.72 -5.55
N ASP A 71 -9.95 -9.34 -4.62
CA ASP A 71 -8.55 -9.80 -4.55
C ASP A 71 -7.75 -9.56 -5.86
N LEU A 72 -8.10 -8.55 -6.66
CA LEU A 72 -7.48 -8.29 -7.96
C LEU A 72 -6.14 -7.54 -7.90
N TYR A 73 -5.94 -6.73 -6.85
CA TYR A 73 -4.73 -5.94 -6.62
C TYR A 73 -4.16 -5.22 -7.86
N PRO A 74 -4.99 -4.47 -8.62
CA PRO A 74 -4.56 -3.79 -9.85
C PRO A 74 -3.58 -2.64 -9.64
N VAL A 75 -3.35 -2.13 -8.43
CA VAL A 75 -2.43 -1.00 -8.21
C VAL A 75 -1.01 -1.51 -8.04
N GLN A 76 -0.14 -1.17 -8.99
CA GLN A 76 1.29 -1.43 -8.90
C GLN A 76 2.02 -0.28 -8.23
N VAL A 77 3.08 -0.59 -7.50
CA VAL A 77 3.97 0.40 -6.89
C VAL A 77 5.29 0.45 -7.66
N TYR A 78 5.69 1.65 -8.05
CA TYR A 78 6.99 1.92 -8.63
C TYR A 78 7.77 2.89 -7.74
N VAL A 79 9.05 2.63 -7.56
CA VAL A 79 9.97 3.47 -6.80
C VAL A 79 10.85 4.23 -7.77
N GLU A 80 10.82 5.55 -7.71
CA GLU A 80 11.75 6.41 -8.44
C GLU A 80 12.83 6.90 -7.49
N LEU A 81 14.07 6.50 -7.76
CA LEU A 81 15.27 6.83 -7.00
C LEU A 81 16.10 7.86 -7.77
N PRO A 82 16.05 9.16 -7.45
CA PRO A 82 16.79 10.19 -8.19
C PRO A 82 18.31 10.11 -7.99
N THR A 83 18.75 9.59 -6.86
CA THR A 83 20.17 9.35 -6.51
C THR A 83 20.35 7.92 -6.04
N SER A 84 21.60 7.46 -5.97
CA SER A 84 21.91 6.15 -5.41
C SER A 84 21.48 6.08 -3.95
N LEU A 85 20.88 4.96 -3.56
CA LEU A 85 20.54 4.62 -2.20
C LEU A 85 21.33 3.37 -1.84
N ASP A 86 22.41 3.53 -1.07
CA ASP A 86 23.39 2.49 -0.79
C ASP A 86 23.91 1.79 -2.07
N ASN A 87 23.57 0.51 -2.24
CA ASN A 87 23.93 -0.31 -3.40
C ASN A 87 22.91 -0.25 -4.55
N ILE A 88 21.82 0.50 -4.40
CA ILE A 88 20.78 0.66 -5.41
C ILE A 88 21.09 1.88 -6.26
N SER A 89 21.24 1.66 -7.56
CA SER A 89 21.53 2.75 -8.52
C SER A 89 20.30 3.65 -8.72
N PRO A 90 20.49 4.88 -9.24
CA PRO A 90 19.36 5.70 -9.65
C PRO A 90 18.54 5.00 -10.76
N GLY A 91 17.22 5.07 -10.64
CA GLY A 91 16.32 4.53 -11.66
C GLY A 91 14.84 4.56 -11.24
N ILE A 92 14.00 4.04 -12.12
CA ILE A 92 12.61 3.69 -11.82
C ILE A 92 12.55 2.17 -11.69
N TYR A 93 12.04 1.72 -10.56
CA TYR A 93 11.95 0.32 -10.18
C TYR A 93 10.50 -0.08 -10.00
N TYR A 94 10.13 -1.27 -10.45
CA TYR A 94 8.87 -1.91 -10.07
C TYR A 94 9.09 -2.65 -8.74
N HIS A 95 8.22 -2.42 -7.76
CA HIS A 95 8.19 -3.22 -6.55
C HIS A 95 7.38 -4.50 -6.82
N ASN A 96 8.05 -5.64 -6.81
CA ASN A 96 7.43 -6.95 -6.88
C ASN A 96 7.05 -7.38 -5.44
N PRO A 97 5.76 -7.34 -5.07
CA PRO A 97 5.35 -7.58 -3.70
C PRO A 97 5.46 -9.05 -3.27
N ASP A 98 5.40 -9.99 -4.22
CA ASP A 98 5.43 -11.43 -3.91
C ASP A 98 6.84 -11.86 -3.49
N GLU A 99 7.86 -11.32 -4.16
CA GLU A 99 9.27 -11.62 -3.89
C GLU A 99 9.95 -10.59 -2.98
N HIS A 100 9.26 -9.49 -2.66
CA HIS A 100 9.81 -8.33 -1.95
C HIS A 100 11.11 -7.80 -2.60
N THR A 101 11.04 -7.51 -3.91
CA THR A 101 12.20 -7.05 -4.70
C THR A 101 11.91 -5.79 -5.50
N LEU A 102 12.98 -5.09 -5.89
CA LEU A 102 12.95 -3.94 -6.80
C LEU A 102 13.54 -4.33 -8.16
N GLU A 103 12.69 -4.35 -9.18
CA GLU A 103 13.06 -4.70 -10.56
C GLU A 103 13.28 -3.41 -11.37
N LEU A 104 14.49 -3.21 -11.91
CA LEU A 104 14.82 -2.01 -12.68
C LEU A 104 14.01 -1.95 -13.99
N ILE A 105 13.26 -0.86 -14.17
CA ILE A 105 12.44 -0.60 -15.37
C ILE A 105 13.12 0.40 -16.30
N SER A 106 13.72 1.45 -15.73
CA SER A 106 14.34 2.53 -16.50
C SER A 106 15.45 3.18 -15.70
N THR A 107 16.59 3.42 -16.34
CA THR A 107 17.68 4.26 -15.78
C THR A 107 17.45 5.76 -16.06
N HIS A 108 16.48 6.09 -16.92
CA HIS A 108 16.16 7.47 -17.25
C HIS A 108 15.22 8.06 -16.21
N ILE A 109 15.73 9.04 -15.48
CA ILE A 109 14.97 9.90 -14.57
C ILE A 109 14.97 11.30 -15.16
N LYS A 110 13.78 11.84 -15.42
CA LYS A 110 13.63 13.17 -16.03
C LYS A 110 13.67 14.31 -15.02
N ASN A 111 13.75 13.99 -13.73
CA ASN A 111 13.42 14.91 -12.67
C ASN A 111 14.67 15.40 -11.94
N GLU A 112 14.78 16.70 -11.74
CA GLU A 112 15.87 17.34 -10.98
C GLU A 112 15.61 17.30 -9.46
N MET A 113 14.46 16.78 -9.02
CA MET A 113 14.14 16.63 -7.60
C MET A 113 14.94 15.50 -6.93
N ILE A 114 15.45 15.78 -5.73
CA ILE A 114 16.30 14.87 -4.93
C ILE A 114 15.47 13.84 -4.13
N ASN A 115 14.15 13.98 -4.08
CA ASN A 115 13.30 13.10 -3.26
C ASN A 115 12.96 11.78 -3.97
N ILE A 116 13.06 10.68 -3.22
CA ILE A 116 12.48 9.38 -3.60
C ILE A 116 10.96 9.53 -3.78
N ARG A 117 10.40 8.92 -4.82
CA ARG A 117 8.96 8.94 -5.09
C ARG A 117 8.40 7.53 -5.22
N LEU A 118 7.22 7.32 -4.63
CA LEU A 118 6.38 6.17 -4.90
C LEU A 118 5.30 6.56 -5.91
N HIS A 119 5.21 5.82 -7.01
CA HIS A 119 4.15 5.96 -8.01
C HIS A 119 3.19 4.80 -7.88
N LEU A 120 1.92 5.10 -7.60
CA LEU A 120 0.84 4.12 -7.55
C LEU A 120 0.12 4.11 -8.91
N VAL A 121 0.26 3.01 -9.65
CA VAL A 121 -0.19 2.90 -11.04
C VAL A 121 -1.26 1.82 -11.16
N GLY A 122 -2.50 2.25 -11.39
CA GLY A 122 -3.61 1.33 -11.62
C GLY A 122 -3.53 0.63 -12.99
N ARG A 123 -3.43 -0.70 -12.99
CA ARG A 123 -3.44 -1.52 -14.21
C ARG A 123 -4.85 -1.70 -14.73
N SER A 124 -5.26 -0.83 -15.66
CA SER A 124 -6.57 -0.94 -16.31
C SER A 124 -6.80 -2.31 -16.96
N SER A 125 -5.76 -2.95 -17.50
CA SER A 125 -5.85 -4.29 -18.08
C SER A 125 -6.23 -5.40 -17.09
N ALA A 126 -5.93 -5.23 -15.80
CA ALA A 126 -6.25 -6.22 -14.77
C ALA A 126 -7.70 -6.08 -14.27
N ILE A 127 -8.25 -4.87 -14.27
CA ILE A 127 -9.55 -4.57 -13.66
C ILE A 127 -10.68 -4.28 -14.65
N ALA A 128 -10.38 -3.63 -15.78
CA ALA A 128 -11.39 -3.25 -16.76
C ALA A 128 -12.13 -4.43 -17.41
N PRO A 129 -11.54 -5.63 -17.60
CA PRO A 129 -12.29 -6.78 -18.11
C PRO A 129 -13.48 -7.19 -17.23
N LEU A 130 -13.40 -6.96 -15.92
CA LEU A 130 -14.43 -7.36 -14.95
C LEU A 130 -15.39 -6.22 -14.61
N TYR A 131 -14.89 -4.99 -14.51
CA TYR A 131 -15.67 -3.84 -14.03
C TYR A 131 -15.84 -2.71 -15.04
N GLY A 132 -15.25 -2.84 -16.23
CA GLY A 132 -15.19 -1.75 -17.21
C GLY A 132 -14.22 -0.63 -16.79
N LYS A 133 -13.87 0.24 -17.74
CA LYS A 133 -12.84 1.28 -17.52
C LYS A 133 -13.23 2.27 -16.42
N ARG A 134 -14.49 2.71 -16.38
CA ARG A 134 -14.95 3.74 -15.44
C ARG A 134 -14.91 3.25 -13.99
N LEU A 135 -15.57 2.14 -13.68
CA LEU A 135 -15.57 1.59 -12.31
C LEU A 135 -14.18 1.05 -11.96
N GLY A 136 -13.48 0.40 -12.89
CA GLY A 136 -12.12 -0.08 -12.67
C GLY A 136 -11.17 1.04 -12.22
N SER A 137 -11.22 2.21 -12.86
CA SER A 137 -10.43 3.37 -12.40
C SER A 137 -10.80 3.83 -10.99
N GLN A 138 -12.08 3.81 -10.63
CA GLN A 138 -12.54 4.20 -9.28
C GLN A 138 -12.07 3.19 -8.23
N PHE A 139 -12.09 1.90 -8.54
CA PHE A 139 -11.55 0.87 -7.65
C PHE A 139 -10.04 1.00 -7.46
N CYS A 140 -9.27 1.27 -8.51
CA CYS A 140 -7.84 1.57 -8.37
C CYS A 140 -7.58 2.80 -7.48
N MET A 141 -8.43 3.84 -7.56
CA MET A 141 -8.32 5.00 -6.67
C MET A 141 -8.60 4.65 -5.21
N LEU A 142 -9.62 3.82 -4.94
CA LEU A 142 -9.92 3.37 -3.58
C LEU A 142 -8.78 2.54 -3.00
N GLU A 143 -8.25 1.59 -3.77
CA GLU A 143 -7.08 0.79 -3.39
C GLU A 143 -5.85 1.65 -3.13
N THR A 144 -5.60 2.66 -3.97
CA THR A 144 -4.55 3.66 -3.75
C THR A 144 -4.71 4.35 -2.40
N GLY A 145 -5.93 4.74 -2.04
CA GLY A 145 -6.22 5.34 -0.73
C GLY A 145 -5.93 4.39 0.43
N TYR A 146 -6.26 3.10 0.31
CA TYR A 146 -5.91 2.10 1.31
C TYR A 146 -4.41 1.88 1.43
N ILE A 147 -3.67 1.84 0.31
CA ILE A 147 -2.21 1.72 0.31
C ILE A 147 -1.59 2.94 1.00
N MET A 148 -2.04 4.16 0.67
CA MET A 148 -1.51 5.38 1.28
C MET A 148 -1.74 5.41 2.79
N GLY A 149 -2.95 5.07 3.25
CA GLY A 149 -3.25 5.01 4.68
C GLY A 149 -2.42 3.94 5.41
N LEU A 150 -2.17 2.80 4.78
CA LEU A 150 -1.30 1.76 5.32
C LEU A 150 0.16 2.23 5.45
N LEU A 151 0.69 2.88 4.40
CA LEU A 151 2.04 3.44 4.42
C LEU A 151 2.19 4.55 5.47
N GLU A 152 1.16 5.36 5.69
CA GLU A 152 1.18 6.40 6.73
C GLU A 152 1.13 5.80 8.15
N GLN A 153 0.46 4.67 8.33
CA GLN A 153 0.31 4.04 9.64
C GLN A 153 1.47 3.11 10.02
N GLU A 154 2.04 2.40 9.06
CA GLU A 154 3.07 1.37 9.29
C GLU A 154 4.46 1.73 8.73
N GLY A 155 4.58 2.83 7.99
CA GLY A 155 5.82 3.27 7.32
C GLY A 155 6.57 4.41 8.01
#